data_AF-A0A7U9SSY7-F1
#
_entry.id   AF-A0A7U9SSY7-F1
#
_cell.length_a   1.000
_cell.length_b   1.000
_cell.length_c   1.000
_cell.angle_alpha   90.00
_cell.angle_beta   90.00
_cell.angle_gamma   90.00
#
_symmetry.space_group_name_H-M   'P 1'
#
loop_
_entity.id
_entity.type
_entity.pdbx_description
1 polymer ?
#
loop_
_entity_poly.entity_id
_entity_poly.type
_entity_poly.pdbx_seq_one_letter_code
_entity_poly.pdbx_strand_id
1 'polypeptide(L)'
;MYAREEDVFNAIYCQLKIYVSEHYITALQHKQQIQQFNDKIFELAQSSEQSWTNAMEHYEQYVRGEISNEALRTALDVAHEAKAVLAEVMEQKAACEKEYRIFRRLLSASDKRISLSEIMDCVEKIVVDASKKIVVKWSIS
;
A
#
# COMPACT_ATOMS: atom_id res chain seq x y z
N MET A 1 -35.23 16.25 9.96
CA MET A 1 -35.61 15.73 8.62
C MET A 1 -35.42 14.23 8.69
N TYR A 2 -36.46 13.45 8.43
CA TYR A 2 -36.39 11.99 8.44
C TYR A 2 -35.89 11.53 7.08
N ALA A 3 -34.74 10.85 7.02
CA ALA A 3 -34.29 10.18 5.81
C ALA A 3 -34.88 8.77 5.81
N ARG A 4 -35.49 8.34 4.71
CA ARG A 4 -35.92 6.94 4.59
C ARG A 4 -34.66 6.08 4.41
N GLU A 5 -34.68 4.86 4.93
CA GLU A 5 -33.55 3.92 4.78
C GLU A 5 -33.17 3.73 3.29
N GLU A 6 -34.17 3.67 2.40
CA GLU A 6 -33.97 3.61 0.96
C GLU A 6 -33.20 4.81 0.40
N ASP A 7 -33.45 6.03 0.91
CA ASP A 7 -32.74 7.23 0.49
C ASP A 7 -31.26 7.15 0.92
N VAL A 8 -30.99 6.55 2.08
CA VAL A 8 -29.62 6.30 2.58
C VAL A 8 -28.90 5.28 1.70
N PHE A 9 -29.53 4.13 1.42
CA PHE A 9 -28.93 3.11 0.55
C PHE A 9 -28.66 3.64 -0.86
N ASN A 10 -29.61 4.37 -1.44
CA ASN A 10 -29.42 5.00 -2.75
C ASN A 10 -28.27 6.02 -2.75
N ALA A 11 -28.16 6.84 -1.71
CA ALA A 11 -27.05 7.78 -1.57
C ALA A 11 -25.69 7.07 -1.49
N ILE A 12 -25.61 5.95 -0.75
CA ILE A 12 -24.39 5.13 -0.67
C ILE A 12 -24.03 4.59 -2.05
N TYR A 13 -24.96 3.95 -2.76
CA TYR A 13 -24.67 3.40 -4.10
C TYR A 13 -24.25 4.49 -5.10
N CYS A 14 -24.91 5.65 -5.10
CA CYS A 14 -24.57 6.76 -5.98
C CYS A 14 -23.17 7.29 -5.70
N GLN A 15 -22.82 7.53 -4.44
CA GLN A 15 -21.50 8.04 -4.06
C GLN A 15 -20.41 6.99 -4.27
N LEU A 16 -20.70 5.71 -4.04
CA LEU A 16 -19.78 4.61 -4.30
C LEU A 16 -19.43 4.50 -5.79
N LYS A 17 -20.42 4.65 -6.68
CA LYS A 17 -20.18 4.69 -8.14
C LYS A 17 -19.29 5.84 -8.56
N ILE A 18 -19.53 7.04 -8.00
CA ILE A 18 -18.68 8.21 -8.25
C ILE A 18 -17.26 7.92 -7.79
N TYR A 19 -17.09 7.48 -6.53
CA TYR A 19 -15.80 7.16 -5.96
C TYR A 19 -15.00 6.17 -6.81
N VAL A 20 -15.61 5.04 -7.18
CA VAL A 20 -14.98 4.00 -8.00
C VAL A 20 -14.63 4.51 -9.41
N SER A 21 -15.43 5.41 -9.97
CA SER A 21 -15.14 6.00 -11.28
C SER A 21 -13.98 6.99 -11.24
N GLU A 22 -13.86 7.79 -10.19
CA GLU A 22 -12.76 8.74 -9.98
C GLU A 22 -11.43 8.03 -9.69
N HIS A 23 -11.49 6.93 -8.95
CA HIS A 23 -10.32 6.14 -8.53
C HIS A 23 -10.14 4.89 -9.39
N TYR A 24 -10.65 4.90 -10.62
CA TYR A 24 -10.64 3.70 -11.45
C TYR A 24 -9.21 3.29 -11.82
N ILE A 25 -8.82 2.09 -11.37
CA ILE A 25 -7.57 1.44 -11.75
C ILE A 25 -7.88 0.19 -12.55
N THR A 26 -7.38 0.11 -13.79
CA THR A 26 -7.53 -1.10 -14.59
C THR A 26 -6.71 -2.25 -13.99
N ALA A 27 -7.19 -3.48 -14.17
CA ALA A 27 -6.44 -4.66 -13.76
C ALA A 27 -5.05 -4.74 -14.44
N LEU A 28 -4.93 -4.20 -15.66
CA LEU A 28 -3.66 -4.12 -16.38
C LEU A 28 -2.70 -3.13 -15.73
N GLN A 29 -3.15 -1.91 -15.42
CA GLN A 29 -2.32 -0.90 -14.74
C GLN A 29 -1.82 -1.41 -13.39
N HIS A 30 -2.70 -2.00 -12.56
CA HIS A 30 -2.28 -2.58 -11.30
C HIS A 30 -1.25 -3.70 -11.50
N LYS A 31 -1.48 -4.61 -12.47
CA LYS A 31 -0.52 -5.68 -12.76
C LYS A 31 0.85 -5.13 -13.18
N GLN A 32 0.88 -4.07 -13.97
CA GLN A 32 2.13 -3.41 -14.38
C GLN A 32 2.84 -2.76 -13.18
N GLN A 33 2.10 -2.09 -12.31
CA GLN A 33 2.66 -1.48 -11.09
C GLN A 33 3.26 -2.54 -10.15
N ILE A 34 2.56 -3.66 -9.94
CA ILE A 34 3.10 -4.77 -9.14
C ILE A 34 4.34 -5.38 -9.79
N GLN A 35 4.39 -5.47 -11.12
CA GLN A 35 5.59 -5.94 -11.81
C GLN A 35 6.77 -4.99 -11.59
N GLN A 36 6.58 -3.67 -11.69
CA GLN A 36 7.61 -2.68 -11.41
C GLN A 36 8.15 -2.80 -9.97
N PHE A 37 7.27 -3.04 -9.00
CA PHE A 37 7.71 -3.33 -7.62
C PHE A 37 8.52 -4.61 -7.53
N ASN A 38 8.10 -5.69 -8.19
CA ASN A 38 8.83 -6.96 -8.18
C ASN A 38 10.23 -6.80 -8.78
N ASP A 39 10.34 -6.09 -9.91
CA ASP A 39 11.62 -5.83 -10.58
C ASP A 39 12.53 -4.99 -9.67
N LYS A 40 12.00 -3.93 -9.04
CA LYS A 40 12.74 -3.08 -8.10
C LYS A 40 13.18 -3.86 -6.85
N ILE A 41 12.32 -4.70 -6.29
CA ILE A 41 12.63 -5.56 -5.13
C ILE A 41 13.73 -6.55 -5.49
N PHE A 42 13.70 -7.12 -6.70
CA PHE A 42 14.73 -8.04 -7.15
C PHE A 42 16.11 -7.37 -7.21
N GLU A 43 16.21 -6.20 -7.84
CA GLU A 43 17.47 -5.43 -7.90
C GLU A 43 17.96 -5.01 -6.49
N LEU A 44 17.07 -4.52 -5.64
CA LEU A 44 17.42 -4.12 -4.27
C LEU A 44 17.81 -5.32 -3.40
N ALA A 45 17.20 -6.49 -3.60
CA ALA A 45 17.57 -7.70 -2.89
C ALA A 45 19.00 -8.14 -3.24
N GLN A 46 19.37 -8.10 -4.53
CA GLN A 46 20.73 -8.37 -4.96
C GLN A 46 21.74 -7.37 -4.39
N SER A 47 21.42 -6.07 -4.46
CA SER A 47 22.29 -5.02 -3.92
C SER A 47 22.46 -5.14 -2.40
N SER A 48 21.39 -5.48 -1.67
CA SER A 48 21.44 -5.77 -0.24
C SER A 48 22.33 -6.97 0.05
N GLU A 49 22.19 -8.08 -0.68
CA GLU A 49 23.02 -9.28 -0.50
C GLU A 49 24.52 -8.99 -0.75
N GLN A 50 24.83 -8.23 -1.80
CA GLN A 50 26.20 -7.79 -2.09
C GLN A 50 26.77 -6.91 -0.97
N SER A 51 25.98 -5.98 -0.44
CA SER A 51 26.39 -5.11 0.66
C SER A 51 26.69 -5.90 1.94
N TRP A 52 25.89 -6.93 2.24
CA TRP A 52 26.14 -7.83 3.36
C TRP A 52 27.37 -8.72 3.16
N THR A 53 27.60 -9.20 1.94
CA THR A 53 28.82 -9.93 1.59
C THR A 53 30.06 -9.05 1.82
N ASN A 54 30.04 -7.81 1.33
CA ASN A 54 31.12 -6.86 1.54
C ASN A 54 31.34 -6.54 3.04
N ALA A 55 30.26 -6.34 3.80
CA ALA A 55 30.36 -6.13 5.25
C ALA A 55 30.96 -7.33 5.99
N MET A 56 30.68 -8.55 5.53
CA MET A 56 31.30 -9.78 6.08
C MET A 56 32.80 -9.82 5.79
N GLU A 57 33.22 -9.49 4.57
CA GLU A 57 34.65 -9.41 4.22
C GLU A 57 35.38 -8.37 5.08
N HIS A 58 34.78 -7.20 5.30
CA HIS A 58 35.33 -6.19 6.21
C HIS A 58 35.40 -6.70 7.65
N TYR A 59 34.42 -7.47 8.11
CA TYR A 59 34.45 -8.07 9.45
C TYR A 59 35.65 -9.03 9.60
N GLU A 60 35.90 -9.87 8.60
CA GLU A 60 37.05 -10.77 8.60
C GLU A 60 38.39 -10.01 8.64
N GLN A 61 38.53 -8.95 7.83
CA GLN A 61 39.71 -8.09 7.83
C GLN A 61 39.91 -7.38 9.18
N TYR A 62 38.81 -6.93 9.81
CA TYR A 62 38.86 -6.29 11.12
C TYR A 62 39.36 -7.25 12.20
N VAL A 63 38.87 -8.50 12.21
CA VAL A 63 39.32 -9.55 13.14
C VAL A 63 40.82 -9.85 12.98
N ARG A 64 41.34 -9.74 11.76
CA ARG A 64 42.78 -9.88 11.46
C ARG A 64 43.61 -8.62 11.81
N GLY A 65 42.97 -7.52 12.18
CA GLY A 65 43.63 -6.24 12.46
C GLY A 65 44.07 -5.48 11.20
N GLU A 66 43.53 -5.84 10.03
CA GLU A 66 43.89 -5.25 8.73
C GLU A 66 43.16 -3.93 8.45
N ILE A 67 41.99 -3.72 9.07
CA ILE A 67 41.20 -2.50 8.95
C ILE A 67 40.80 -1.95 10.32
N SER A 68 40.44 -0.66 10.35
CA SER A 68 39.93 0.00 11.55
C SER A 68 38.49 -0.42 11.86
N ASN A 69 38.08 -0.20 13.12
CA ASN A 69 36.69 -0.35 13.53
C ASN A 69 35.74 0.57 12.72
N GLU A 70 36.22 1.75 12.33
CA GLU A 70 35.46 2.73 11.55
C GLU A 70 35.19 2.26 10.12
N ALA A 71 36.16 1.59 9.50
CA ALA A 71 35.98 1.00 8.17
C ALA A 71 34.92 -0.13 8.20
N LEU A 72 34.97 -1.00 9.21
CA LEU A 72 33.94 -2.01 9.43
C LEU A 72 32.56 -1.38 9.67
N ARG A 73 32.49 -0.34 10.50
CA ARG A 73 31.24 0.36 10.79
C ARG A 73 30.62 0.95 9.52
N THR A 74 31.42 1.58 8.67
CA THR A 74 30.95 2.14 7.39
C THR A 74 30.36 1.05 6.49
N ALA A 75 31.00 -0.11 6.40
CA ALA A 75 30.49 -1.23 5.60
C ALA A 75 29.17 -1.80 6.16
N LEU A 76 29.05 -1.90 7.49
CA LEU A 76 27.82 -2.33 8.15
C LEU A 76 26.68 -1.31 7.97
N ASP A 77 26.98 -0.01 8.07
CA ASP A 77 25.99 1.06 7.87
C ASP A 77 25.39 0.99 6.45
N VAL A 78 26.23 0.79 5.42
CA VAL A 78 25.77 0.57 4.03
C VAL A 78 24.88 -0.66 3.90
N ALA A 79 25.26 -1.80 4.52
CA ALA A 79 24.46 -3.02 4.46
C ALA A 79 23.11 -2.88 5.18
N HIS A 80 23.08 -2.15 6.30
CA HIS A 80 21.86 -1.82 7.02
C HIS A 80 20.95 -0.88 6.22
N GLU A 81 21.52 0.14 5.57
CA GLU A 81 20.78 1.06 4.71
C GLU A 81 20.16 0.34 3.52
N ALA A 82 20.93 -0.51 2.82
CA ALA A 82 20.42 -1.31 1.70
C ALA A 82 19.25 -2.21 2.12
N LYS A 83 19.33 -2.83 3.31
CA LYS A 83 18.24 -3.63 3.87
C LYS A 83 17.01 -2.79 4.21
N ALA A 84 17.20 -1.59 4.76
CA ALA A 84 16.10 -0.69 5.10
C ALA A 84 15.35 -0.23 3.84
N VAL A 85 16.07 0.16 2.78
CA VAL A 85 15.49 0.55 1.49
C VAL A 85 14.70 -0.61 0.87
N LEU A 86 15.23 -1.84 0.92
CA LEU A 86 14.50 -3.02 0.45
C LEU A 86 13.20 -3.24 1.24
N ALA A 87 13.25 -3.12 2.58
CA ALA A 87 12.08 -3.28 3.44
C ALA A 87 11.00 -2.23 3.12
N GLU A 88 11.38 -0.97 2.95
CA GLU A 88 10.46 0.12 2.61
C GLU A 88 9.73 -0.16 1.28
N VAL A 89 10.44 -0.62 0.24
CA VAL A 89 9.82 -0.92 -1.06
C VAL A 89 8.86 -2.12 -0.96
N MET A 90 9.18 -3.13 -0.14
CA MET A 90 8.26 -4.24 0.11
C MET A 90 6.99 -3.79 0.83
N GLU A 91 7.10 -2.87 1.79
CA GLU A 91 5.95 -2.27 2.48
C GLU A 91 5.09 -1.43 1.53
N GLN A 92 5.71 -0.60 0.67
CA GLN A 92 5.01 0.17 -0.37
C GLN A 92 4.24 -0.74 -1.33
N LYS A 93 4.84 -1.86 -1.76
CA LYS A 93 4.15 -2.86 -2.58
C LYS A 93 2.95 -3.45 -1.85
N ALA A 94 3.12 -3.84 -0.58
CA ALA A 94 2.03 -4.41 0.21
C ALA A 94 0.88 -3.43 0.42
N ALA A 95 1.19 -2.14 0.62
CA ALA A 95 0.19 -1.06 0.68
C ALA A 95 -0.57 -0.93 -0.65
N CYS A 96 0.14 -0.91 -1.79
CA CYS A 96 -0.47 -0.87 -3.13
C CYS A 96 -1.42 -2.06 -3.37
N GLU A 97 -1.01 -3.28 -3.01
CA GLU A 97 -1.87 -4.48 -3.15
C GLU A 97 -3.11 -4.39 -2.25
N LYS A 98 -2.97 -3.87 -1.03
CA LYS A 98 -4.08 -3.64 -0.09
C LYS A 98 -5.07 -2.62 -0.65
N GLU A 99 -4.59 -1.48 -1.15
CA GLU A 99 -5.42 -0.44 -1.76
C GLU A 99 -6.21 -0.99 -2.95
N TYR A 100 -5.55 -1.72 -3.85
CA TYR A 100 -6.23 -2.32 -5.00
C TYR A 100 -7.28 -3.36 -4.58
N ARG A 101 -7.02 -4.16 -3.53
CA ARG A 101 -8.01 -5.08 -2.98
C ARG A 101 -9.25 -4.34 -2.44
N ILE A 102 -9.06 -3.23 -1.73
CA ILE A 102 -10.16 -2.37 -1.25
C ILE A 102 -10.95 -1.84 -2.44
N PHE A 103 -10.26 -1.25 -3.43
CA PHE A 103 -10.89 -0.76 -4.66
C PHE A 103 -11.74 -1.83 -5.35
N ARG A 104 -11.22 -3.06 -5.48
CA ARG A 104 -11.96 -4.17 -6.10
C ARG A 104 -13.22 -4.57 -5.33
N ARG A 105 -13.20 -4.49 -4.00
CA ARG A 105 -14.38 -4.71 -3.16
C ARG A 105 -15.41 -3.60 -3.39
N LEU A 106 -14.98 -2.34 -3.36
CA LEU A 106 -15.83 -1.17 -3.62
C LEU A 106 -16.48 -1.23 -5.02
N LEU A 107 -15.72 -1.57 -6.06
CA LEU A 107 -16.22 -1.77 -7.42
C LEU A 107 -17.25 -2.93 -7.49
N SER A 108 -16.99 -4.03 -6.78
CA SER A 108 -17.93 -5.15 -6.75
C SER A 108 -19.24 -4.77 -6.05
N ALA A 109 -19.18 -3.97 -4.99
CA ALA A 109 -20.35 -3.45 -4.30
C ALA A 109 -21.09 -2.40 -5.15
N SER A 110 -20.39 -1.54 -5.91
CA SER A 110 -21.02 -0.58 -6.82
C SER A 110 -21.80 -1.25 -7.95
N ASP A 111 -21.29 -2.40 -8.41
CA ASP A 111 -21.93 -3.27 -9.40
C ASP A 111 -23.01 -4.18 -8.80
N LYS A 112 -23.27 -4.07 -7.49
CA LYS A 112 -24.22 -4.92 -6.73
C LYS A 112 -23.89 -6.42 -6.80
N ARG A 113 -22.62 -6.78 -7.04
CA ARG A 113 -22.14 -8.17 -7.04
C ARG A 113 -21.92 -8.70 -5.63
N ILE A 114 -21.62 -7.80 -4.69
CA ILE A 114 -21.52 -8.08 -3.25
C ILE A 114 -22.43 -7.11 -2.48
N SER A 115 -22.73 -7.45 -1.23
CA SER A 115 -23.58 -6.65 -0.36
C SER A 115 -22.87 -5.41 0.19
N LEU A 116 -23.62 -4.35 0.54
CA LEU A 116 -23.03 -3.17 1.21
C LEU A 116 -22.46 -3.52 2.60
N SER A 117 -23.01 -4.54 3.27
CA SER A 117 -22.46 -5.05 4.53
C SER A 117 -21.01 -5.51 4.41
N GLU A 118 -20.60 -5.97 3.24
CA GLU A 118 -19.24 -6.42 2.97
C GLU A 118 -18.23 -5.28 2.74
N ILE A 119 -18.67 -4.02 2.74
CA ILE A 119 -17.79 -2.86 2.61
C ILE A 119 -17.95 -1.85 3.77
N MET A 120 -18.64 -2.24 4.84
CA MET A 120 -18.90 -1.34 5.97
C MET A 120 -17.62 -0.90 6.69
N ASP A 121 -16.56 -1.71 6.64
CA ASP A 121 -15.22 -1.35 7.13
C ASP A 121 -14.58 -0.19 6.34
N CYS A 122 -15.06 0.06 5.12
CA CYS A 122 -14.63 1.17 4.26
C CYS A 122 -15.50 2.43 4.44
N VAL A 123 -16.55 2.38 5.26
CA VAL A 123 -17.41 3.53 5.57
C VAL A 123 -17.07 4.06 6.96
N GLU A 124 -16.53 5.27 7.03
CA GLU A 124 -16.23 5.95 8.30
C GLU A 124 -17.51 6.45 8.97
N LYS A 125 -18.34 7.19 8.23
CA LYS A 125 -19.62 7.71 8.72
C LYS A 125 -20.54 8.14 7.59
N ILE A 126 -21.84 8.11 7.87
CA ILE A 126 -22.88 8.65 6.99
C ILE A 126 -23.52 9.83 7.71
N VAL A 127 -23.49 11.01 7.08
CA VAL A 127 -23.99 12.25 7.66
C VAL A 127 -24.95 12.95 6.72
N VAL A 128 -25.83 13.80 7.26
CA VAL A 128 -26.60 14.75 6.45
C VAL A 128 -25.90 16.10 6.53
N ASP A 129 -25.50 16.65 5.38
CA ASP A 129 -24.80 17.92 5.32
C ASP A 129 -25.74 19.13 5.48
N ALA A 130 -25.16 20.34 5.50
CA ALA A 130 -25.92 21.59 5.60
C ALA A 130 -26.90 21.80 4.44
N SER A 131 -26.66 21.17 3.28
CA SER A 131 -27.53 21.20 2.11
C SER A 131 -28.65 20.14 2.15
N LYS A 132 -28.78 19.42 3.29
CA LYS A 132 -29.72 18.32 3.50
C LYS A 132 -29.46 17.10 2.61
N LYS A 133 -28.24 16.94 2.11
CA LYS A 133 -27.81 15.76 1.33
C LYS A 133 -27.16 14.74 2.23
N ILE A 134 -27.44 13.46 1.98
CA ILE A 134 -26.77 12.35 2.63
C ILE A 134 -25.37 12.24 2.01
N VAL A 135 -24.33 12.28 2.84
CA VAL A 135 -22.92 12.20 2.44
C VAL A 135 -22.26 11.04 3.17
N VAL A 136 -21.56 10.19 2.41
CA VAL A 136 -20.79 9.07 2.92
C VAL A 136 -19.33 9.50 3.02
N LYS A 137 -18.75 9.35 4.21
CA LYS A 137 -17.31 9.50 4.41
C LYS A 137 -16.68 8.12 4.39
N TRP A 138 -15.67 7.94 3.55
CA TRP A 138 -14.99 6.66 3.35
C TRP A 138 -13.74 6.58 4.23
N SER A 139 -13.49 5.45 4.87
CA SER A 139 -12.33 5.14 5.71
C SER A 139 -11.20 4.48 4.90
N ILE A 140 -10.87 5.06 3.74
CA ILE A 140 -9.91 4.46 2.82
C ILE A 140 -8.53 5.02 3.19
N SER A 141 -7.72 4.17 3.83
CA SER A 141 -6.33 4.42 4.24
C SER A 141 -5.42 3.24 3.91
#